data_AF-A0A7D5KFG8-F1
#
_entry.id   AF-A0A7D5KFG8-F1
#
_cell.length_a   1.000
_cell.length_b   1.000
_cell.length_c   1.000
_cell.angle_alpha   90.00
_cell.angle_beta   90.00
_cell.angle_gamma   90.00
#
_symmetry.space_group_name_H-M   'P 1'
#
loop_
_entity.id
_entity.type
_entity.pdbx_description
1 polymer ?
#
loop_
_entity_poly.entity_id
_entity_poly.type
_entity_poly.pdbx_seq_one_letter_code
_entity_poly.pdbx_strand_id
1 'polypeptide(L)'
;MLKLTGVATSTAFVAGCGGGGGGNGGGGNGGGNGGGGGGGVEIDPGTQIDFSGQTSYWEGLAPSSIEGEQNPTLVLQEGEDYTIGWSEGDGSAHNMQIRDSNDEVIDELTTGQASADPGDGQFFDFTASSDMAVYRCQPHPQMEGEIQMGGGGGGGGNETGGNETGNETGGNETGNETGGNETGGNETGGNETGGNTTE
;
A
#
# COMPACT_ATOMS: atom_id res chain seq x y z
N MET A 1 -38.61 -27.54 30.35
CA MET A 1 -38.18 -26.87 31.60
C MET A 1 -37.03 -27.67 32.20
N LEU A 2 -35.80 -27.18 32.06
CA LEU A 2 -34.61 -27.86 32.55
C LEU A 2 -34.09 -27.10 33.79
N LYS A 3 -34.17 -27.73 34.95
CA LYS A 3 -33.62 -27.23 36.22
C LYS A 3 -32.20 -27.77 36.35
N LEU A 4 -31.20 -26.94 36.09
CA LEU A 4 -29.80 -27.28 36.34
C LEU A 4 -29.38 -26.67 37.68
N THR A 5 -29.14 -27.54 38.64
CA THR A 5 -28.64 -27.27 39.99
C THR A 5 -27.16 -26.88 39.94
N GLY A 6 -26.82 -25.76 40.59
CA GLY A 6 -25.47 -25.22 40.65
C GLY A 6 -24.53 -25.98 41.59
N VAL A 7 -23.23 -25.87 41.29
CA VAL A 7 -22.12 -26.14 42.21
C VAL A 7 -21.25 -24.89 42.20
N ALA A 8 -21.15 -24.22 43.34
CA ALA A 8 -20.22 -23.13 43.57
C ALA A 8 -18.96 -23.71 44.23
N THR A 9 -17.85 -23.75 43.49
CA THR A 9 -16.54 -24.08 44.05
C THR A 9 -15.86 -22.80 44.54
N SER A 10 -15.80 -22.64 45.86
CA SER A 10 -15.08 -21.56 46.54
C SER A 10 -13.58 -21.83 46.47
N THR A 11 -12.85 -21.02 45.71
CA THR A 11 -11.38 -21.00 45.78
C THR A 11 -10.93 -20.16 46.98
N ALA A 12 -10.06 -20.73 47.80
CA ALA A 12 -9.55 -20.12 49.01
C ALA A 12 -8.54 -19.00 48.68
N PHE A 13 -8.71 -17.85 49.33
CA PHE A 13 -7.77 -16.73 49.28
C PHE A 13 -6.57 -17.03 50.20
N VAL A 14 -5.36 -17.04 49.63
CA VAL A 14 -4.12 -17.06 50.42
C VAL A 14 -3.80 -15.63 50.85
N ALA A 15 -3.85 -15.38 52.15
CA ALA A 15 -3.41 -14.14 52.78
C ALA A 15 -1.89 -14.18 53.00
N GLY A 16 -1.12 -13.53 52.13
CA GLY A 16 0.28 -13.17 52.37
C GLY A 16 0.37 -11.74 52.87
N CYS A 17 0.77 -11.55 54.13
CA CYS A 17 0.95 -10.26 54.79
C CYS A 17 2.44 -10.06 55.14
N GLY A 18 2.99 -8.90 54.74
CA GLY A 18 4.35 -8.41 55.00
C GLY A 18 4.95 -7.85 53.70
N GLY A 19 4.77 -6.59 53.31
CA GLY A 19 4.94 -5.33 54.05
C GLY A 19 6.34 -4.78 53.72
N GLY A 20 6.58 -3.62 53.09
CA GLY A 20 5.75 -2.58 52.50
C GLY A 20 6.68 -1.51 51.86
N GLY A 21 6.15 -0.66 50.97
CA GLY A 21 6.77 0.62 50.61
C GLY A 21 6.76 1.01 49.12
N GLY A 22 5.83 1.90 48.74
CA GLY A 22 6.11 2.99 47.78
C GLY A 22 5.43 2.96 46.41
N GLY A 23 4.34 3.72 46.26
CA GLY A 23 4.18 4.63 45.10
C GLY A 23 3.44 4.15 43.84
N ASN A 24 2.10 4.27 43.87
CA ASN A 24 1.25 4.98 42.90
C ASN A 24 1.36 4.71 41.37
N GLY A 25 0.27 4.12 40.82
CA GLY A 25 -0.28 4.37 39.48
C GLY A 25 0.53 3.78 38.33
N GLY A 26 0.11 2.70 37.67
CA GLY A 26 -1.18 2.66 36.99
C GLY A 26 -1.11 3.48 35.70
N GLY A 27 -0.35 2.99 34.72
CA GLY A 27 -0.29 3.52 33.36
C GLY A 27 0.09 2.36 32.47
N GLY A 28 -0.90 1.78 31.78
CA GLY A 28 -0.71 0.64 30.91
C GLY A 28 0.38 0.90 29.88
N ASN A 29 1.10 -0.18 29.57
CA ASN A 29 2.01 -0.29 28.46
C ASN A 29 1.22 -0.13 27.14
N GLY A 30 0.87 1.10 26.80
CA GLY A 30 0.45 1.49 25.46
C GLY A 30 1.69 1.60 24.59
N GLY A 31 2.25 0.44 24.23
CA GLY A 31 3.19 0.34 23.12
C GLY A 31 2.44 0.59 21.83
N GLY A 32 2.03 1.85 21.60
CA GLY A 32 1.70 2.32 20.27
C GLY A 32 3.01 2.37 19.49
N ASN A 33 3.40 1.22 18.93
CA ASN A 33 4.41 1.17 17.90
C ASN A 33 3.82 1.89 16.68
N GLY A 34 3.94 3.22 16.67
CA GLY A 34 3.87 4.02 15.45
C GLY A 34 5.05 3.65 14.57
N GLY A 35 4.99 2.43 14.03
CA GLY A 35 5.97 1.86 13.13
C GLY A 35 5.63 2.25 11.70
N GLY A 36 5.72 3.55 11.39
CA GLY A 36 5.95 3.98 10.02
C GLY A 36 7.37 3.54 9.65
N GLY A 37 7.49 2.31 9.16
CA GLY A 37 8.75 1.57 9.13
C GLY A 37 8.83 0.60 7.95
N GLY A 38 8.67 1.13 6.74
CA GLY A 38 9.38 0.68 5.53
C GLY A 38 9.36 -0.82 5.23
N GLY A 39 8.19 -1.34 4.88
CA GLY A 39 8.01 -2.64 4.26
C GLY A 39 6.52 -2.88 4.12
N GLY A 40 6.01 -2.86 2.89
CA GLY A 40 4.61 -3.20 2.67
C GLY A 40 4.34 -4.68 2.95
N VAL A 41 3.07 -5.00 3.19
CA VAL A 41 2.59 -6.34 3.46
C VAL A 41 2.17 -6.98 2.15
N GLU A 42 2.81 -8.08 1.76
CA GLU A 42 2.40 -8.87 0.60
C GLU A 42 1.02 -9.49 0.85
N ILE A 43 0.11 -9.30 -0.10
CA ILE A 43 -1.24 -9.86 -0.07
C ILE A 43 -1.35 -10.94 -1.14
N ASP A 44 -1.84 -12.11 -0.75
CA ASP A 44 -2.08 -13.21 -1.67
C ASP A 44 -3.23 -12.87 -2.65
N PRO A 45 -3.13 -13.21 -3.94
CA PRO A 45 -4.21 -13.06 -4.91
C PRO A 45 -5.53 -13.70 -4.45
N GLY A 46 -6.65 -13.05 -4.75
CA GLY A 46 -8.00 -13.48 -4.36
C GLY A 46 -8.33 -13.25 -2.89
N THR A 47 -7.46 -12.55 -2.14
CA THR A 47 -7.70 -12.24 -0.73
C THR A 47 -8.70 -11.10 -0.57
N GLN A 48 -9.59 -11.24 0.41
CA GLN A 48 -10.39 -10.13 0.92
C GLN A 48 -9.59 -9.36 1.96
N ILE A 49 -9.40 -8.07 1.69
CA ILE A 49 -8.76 -7.09 2.55
C ILE A 49 -9.87 -6.33 3.28
N ASP A 50 -9.95 -6.49 4.59
CA ASP A 50 -10.97 -5.91 5.45
C ASP A 50 -10.35 -4.96 6.48
N PHE A 51 -10.99 -3.81 6.65
CA PHE A 51 -10.58 -2.75 7.56
C PHE A 51 -11.69 -2.35 8.53
N SER A 52 -11.28 -1.80 9.67
CA SER A 52 -12.12 -0.97 10.53
C SER A 52 -11.87 0.51 10.21
N GLY A 53 -12.94 1.26 9.98
CA GLY A 53 -12.91 2.68 9.68
C GLY A 53 -12.78 3.53 10.93
N GLN A 54 -11.58 4.08 11.19
CA GLN A 54 -11.32 5.05 12.25
C GLN A 54 -11.08 6.43 11.63
N THR A 55 -11.67 7.50 12.15
CA THR A 55 -11.48 8.88 11.63
C THR A 55 -10.02 9.33 11.49
N SER A 56 -9.08 8.66 12.16
CA SER A 56 -7.63 8.90 12.05
C SER A 56 -6.86 7.95 11.12
N TYR A 57 -7.36 6.74 10.83
CA TYR A 57 -6.68 5.71 10.03
C TYR A 57 -7.63 4.55 9.64
N TRP A 58 -7.26 3.78 8.63
CA TRP A 58 -7.80 2.44 8.43
C TRP A 58 -7.05 1.46 9.32
N GLU A 59 -7.76 0.69 10.14
CA GLU A 59 -7.18 -0.38 10.96
C GLU A 59 -7.40 -1.73 10.26
N GLY A 60 -6.34 -2.48 9.97
CA GLY A 60 -6.50 -3.79 9.32
C GLY A 60 -7.20 -4.81 10.21
N LEU A 61 -8.11 -5.60 9.63
CA LEU A 61 -8.83 -6.69 10.28
C LEU A 61 -8.51 -8.04 9.63
N ALA A 62 -8.50 -8.08 8.30
CA ALA A 62 -8.15 -9.26 7.52
C ALA A 62 -7.41 -8.85 6.24
N PRO A 63 -6.45 -9.65 5.74
CA PRO A 63 -5.92 -10.89 6.31
C PRO A 63 -5.20 -10.67 7.66
N SER A 64 -4.91 -11.75 8.39
CA SER A 64 -4.21 -11.66 9.68
C SER A 64 -2.82 -11.01 9.60
N SER A 65 -2.25 -10.89 8.39
CA SER A 65 -0.98 -10.19 8.16
C SER A 65 -1.07 -8.68 8.31
N ILE A 66 -2.28 -8.09 8.28
CA ILE A 66 -2.49 -6.65 8.49
C ILE A 66 -3.27 -6.33 9.78
N GLU A 67 -3.61 -7.34 10.58
CA GLU A 67 -4.48 -7.19 11.75
C GLU A 67 -3.88 -6.19 12.78
N GLY A 68 -4.63 -5.13 13.09
CA GLY A 68 -4.22 -4.07 14.01
C GLY A 68 -3.20 -3.08 13.44
N GLU A 69 -2.79 -3.23 12.18
CA GLU A 69 -1.94 -2.24 11.51
C GLU A 69 -2.75 -1.01 11.09
N GLN A 70 -2.14 0.17 11.26
CA GLN A 70 -2.75 1.44 10.89
C GLN A 70 -2.24 1.85 9.51
N ASN A 71 -3.16 2.03 8.55
CA ASN A 71 -2.86 2.38 7.16
C ASN A 71 -1.73 1.51 6.55
N PRO A 72 -1.81 0.16 6.63
CA PRO A 72 -0.74 -0.72 6.12
C PRO A 72 -0.49 -0.51 4.64
N THR A 73 0.79 -0.40 4.23
CA THR A 73 1.12 -0.44 2.80
C THR A 73 0.81 -1.84 2.26
N LEU A 74 -0.02 -1.92 1.22
CA LEU A 74 -0.40 -3.19 0.60
C LEU A 74 0.49 -3.46 -0.61
N VAL A 75 1.17 -4.60 -0.63
CA VAL A 75 1.96 -5.06 -1.79
C VAL A 75 1.13 -6.09 -2.54
N LEU A 76 0.65 -5.71 -3.72
CA LEU A 76 -0.25 -6.51 -4.57
C LEU A 76 0.46 -6.98 -5.83
N GLN A 77 0.02 -8.08 -6.41
CA GLN A 77 0.52 -8.57 -7.70
C GLN A 77 -0.29 -7.98 -8.85
N GLU A 78 0.37 -7.33 -9.81
CA GLU A 78 -0.29 -6.72 -10.97
C GLU A 78 -1.03 -7.77 -11.82
N GLY A 79 -2.26 -7.46 -12.22
CA GLY A 79 -3.12 -8.33 -13.01
C GLY A 79 -3.90 -9.37 -12.20
N GLU A 80 -3.71 -9.43 -10.88
CA GLU A 80 -4.43 -10.34 -9.98
C GLU A 80 -5.65 -9.65 -9.34
N ASP A 81 -6.66 -10.44 -8.99
CA ASP A 81 -7.92 -9.96 -8.41
C ASP A 81 -7.90 -9.95 -6.88
N TYR A 82 -8.55 -8.96 -6.28
CA TYR A 82 -8.68 -8.79 -4.83
C TYR A 82 -10.06 -8.22 -4.50
N THR A 83 -10.48 -8.39 -3.24
CA THR A 83 -11.64 -7.69 -2.69
C THR A 83 -11.15 -6.77 -1.58
N ILE A 84 -11.58 -5.51 -1.56
CA ILE A 84 -11.19 -4.55 -0.52
C ILE A 84 -12.43 -3.83 0.03
N GLY A 85 -12.45 -3.61 1.34
CA GLY A 85 -13.60 -3.00 2.00
C GLY A 85 -13.41 -2.78 3.48
N TRP A 86 -14.52 -2.41 4.12
CA TRP A 86 -14.58 -2.21 5.56
C TRP A 86 -15.87 -2.80 6.12
N SER A 87 -15.75 -3.49 7.26
CA SER A 87 -16.87 -4.15 7.95
C SER A 87 -17.18 -3.57 9.33
N GLU A 88 -16.26 -2.79 9.91
CA GLU A 88 -16.41 -2.17 11.23
C GLU A 88 -16.01 -0.68 11.19
N GLY A 89 -16.41 0.12 12.18
CA GLY A 89 -15.94 1.51 12.26
C GLY A 89 -16.34 2.26 13.53
N ASP A 90 -15.82 3.48 13.67
CA ASP A 90 -16.00 4.36 14.83
C ASP A 90 -17.34 5.09 14.91
N GLY A 91 -18.28 4.77 14.01
CA GLY A 91 -19.59 5.41 13.90
C GLY A 91 -19.57 6.75 13.16
N SER A 92 -18.43 7.17 12.61
CA SER A 92 -18.33 8.27 11.65
C SER A 92 -18.56 7.77 10.22
N ALA A 93 -18.91 8.68 9.31
CA ALA A 93 -19.16 8.31 7.92
C ALA A 93 -17.87 8.06 7.15
N HIS A 94 -17.71 6.86 6.61
CA HIS A 94 -16.55 6.43 5.84
C HIS A 94 -16.96 5.91 4.47
N ASN A 95 -16.06 6.08 3.51
CA ASN A 95 -16.08 5.38 2.24
C ASN A 95 -14.64 5.02 1.87
N MET A 96 -14.44 3.93 1.14
CA MET A 96 -13.12 3.59 0.62
C MET A 96 -13.05 3.87 -0.87
N GLN A 97 -11.94 4.42 -1.32
CA GLN A 97 -11.61 4.70 -2.72
C GLN A 97 -10.20 4.24 -3.02
N ILE A 98 -10.00 3.58 -4.17
CA ILE A 98 -8.67 3.42 -4.75
C ILE A 98 -8.40 4.59 -5.69
N ARG A 99 -7.21 5.19 -5.56
CA ARG A 99 -6.81 6.38 -6.32
C ARG A 99 -5.46 6.20 -6.98
N ASP A 100 -5.27 6.94 -8.06
CA ASP A 100 -4.01 7.02 -8.79
C ASP A 100 -3.03 8.03 -8.13
N SER A 101 -1.86 8.18 -8.75
CA SER A 101 -0.84 9.13 -8.29
C SER A 101 -1.21 10.61 -8.44
N ASN A 102 -2.28 10.93 -9.16
CA ASN A 102 -2.82 12.28 -9.33
C ASN A 102 -3.98 12.58 -8.36
N ASP A 103 -4.27 11.69 -7.41
CA ASP A 103 -5.41 11.75 -6.49
C ASP A 103 -6.77 11.66 -7.21
N GLU A 104 -6.82 11.02 -8.38
CA GLU A 104 -8.04 10.70 -9.11
C GLU A 104 -8.53 9.30 -8.74
N VAL A 105 -9.84 9.14 -8.55
CA VAL A 105 -10.41 7.81 -8.30
C VAL A 105 -10.31 6.99 -9.59
N ILE A 106 -9.76 5.79 -9.49
CA ILE A 106 -9.62 4.89 -10.63
C ILE A 106 -10.99 4.27 -10.91
N ASP A 107 -11.52 4.54 -12.10
CA ASP A 107 -12.84 4.10 -12.55
C ASP A 107 -13.93 4.30 -11.47
N GLU A 108 -14.59 3.22 -11.05
CA GLU A 108 -15.61 3.19 -10.00
C GLU A 108 -15.11 2.38 -8.78
N LEU A 109 -13.80 2.33 -8.54
CA LEU A 109 -13.20 1.60 -7.40
C LEU A 109 -13.44 2.33 -6.08
N THR A 110 -14.69 2.25 -5.61
CA THR A 110 -15.16 2.93 -4.41
C THR A 110 -16.35 2.19 -3.78
N THR A 111 -16.49 2.28 -2.46
CA THR A 111 -17.72 1.87 -1.76
C THR A 111 -18.88 2.85 -1.92
N GLY A 112 -18.69 3.91 -2.71
CA GLY A 112 -19.70 4.92 -3.02
C GLY A 112 -19.73 6.08 -2.02
N GLN A 113 -20.94 6.48 -1.62
CA GLN A 113 -21.15 7.59 -0.68
C GLN A 113 -20.75 7.18 0.74
N ALA A 114 -20.14 8.11 1.49
CA ALA A 114 -19.75 7.85 2.87
C ALA A 114 -20.95 7.46 3.75
N SER A 115 -20.80 6.35 4.48
CA SER A 115 -21.79 5.79 5.39
C SER A 115 -21.19 5.60 6.78
N ALA A 116 -21.98 5.88 7.82
CA ALA A 116 -21.58 5.61 9.21
C ALA A 116 -21.82 4.15 9.64
N ASP A 117 -22.60 3.42 8.85
CA ASP A 117 -22.96 2.03 9.11
C ASP A 117 -22.52 1.18 7.90
N PRO A 118 -21.61 0.21 8.08
CA PRO A 118 -21.19 -0.70 7.01
C PRO A 118 -22.23 -1.79 6.72
N GLY A 119 -23.21 -2.02 7.58
CA GLY A 119 -24.15 -3.14 7.46
C GLY A 119 -23.44 -4.49 7.56
N ASP A 120 -23.59 -5.34 6.54
CA ASP A 120 -22.85 -6.60 6.41
C ASP A 120 -21.41 -6.40 5.88
N GLY A 121 -20.99 -5.14 5.69
CA GLY A 121 -19.71 -4.72 5.16
C GLY A 121 -19.84 -4.03 3.79
N GLN A 122 -18.97 -3.06 3.54
CA GLN A 122 -18.87 -2.37 2.26
C GLN A 122 -17.60 -2.80 1.54
N PHE A 123 -17.75 -3.60 0.49
CA PHE A 123 -16.67 -4.18 -0.28
C PHE A 123 -16.86 -3.94 -1.78
N PHE A 124 -15.76 -3.89 -2.52
CA PHE A 124 -15.74 -4.00 -3.98
C PHE A 124 -14.55 -4.84 -4.43
N ASP A 125 -14.70 -5.48 -5.58
CA ASP A 125 -13.66 -6.25 -6.24
C ASP A 125 -12.87 -5.36 -7.20
N PHE A 126 -11.57 -5.64 -7.34
CA PHE A 126 -10.70 -4.95 -8.28
C PHE A 126 -9.58 -5.87 -8.76
N THR A 127 -9.08 -5.60 -9.97
CA THR A 127 -7.84 -6.18 -10.49
C THR A 127 -6.72 -5.19 -10.25
N ALA A 128 -5.65 -5.60 -9.58
CA ALA A 128 -4.52 -4.71 -9.29
C ALA A 128 -3.83 -4.24 -10.58
N SER A 129 -3.55 -2.95 -10.68
CA SER A 129 -2.83 -2.35 -11.82
C SER A 129 -1.77 -1.36 -11.34
N SER A 130 -0.77 -1.12 -12.19
CA SER A 130 0.28 -0.12 -11.95
C SER A 130 -0.21 1.33 -11.86
N ASP A 131 -1.46 1.61 -12.20
CA ASP A 131 -2.07 2.93 -12.02
C ASP A 131 -2.43 3.20 -10.54
N MET A 132 -2.59 2.15 -9.73
CA MET A 132 -3.02 2.26 -8.32
C MET A 132 -1.91 2.76 -7.41
N ALA A 133 -2.19 3.79 -6.62
CA ALA A 133 -1.22 4.39 -5.71
C ALA A 133 -1.64 4.33 -4.24
N VAL A 134 -2.91 4.62 -3.92
CA VAL A 134 -3.40 4.67 -2.54
C VAL A 134 -4.82 4.16 -2.41
N TYR A 135 -5.17 3.69 -1.20
CA TYR A 135 -6.55 3.52 -0.77
C TYR A 135 -6.88 4.55 0.32
N ARG A 136 -8.00 5.25 0.20
CA ARG A 136 -8.29 6.46 1.00
C ARG A 136 -9.76 6.63 1.36
N CYS A 137 -10.03 7.27 2.50
CA CYS A 137 -11.33 7.85 2.82
C CYS A 137 -11.48 9.30 2.32
N GLN A 138 -12.53 9.60 1.54
CA GLN A 138 -12.75 10.93 0.98
C GLN A 138 -12.94 12.03 2.05
N PRO A 139 -13.81 11.88 3.06
CA PRO A 139 -14.01 12.90 4.09
C PRO A 139 -12.86 13.00 5.11
N HIS A 140 -12.03 11.97 5.24
CA HIS A 140 -10.96 11.88 6.25
C HIS A 140 -9.60 11.62 5.58
N PRO A 141 -8.86 12.66 5.18
CA PRO A 141 -7.61 12.51 4.44
C PRO A 141 -6.51 11.72 5.17
N GLN A 142 -6.57 11.60 6.49
CA GLN A 142 -5.59 10.80 7.25
C GLN A 142 -5.81 9.28 7.15
N MET A 143 -6.99 8.85 6.70
CA MET A 143 -7.30 7.44 6.45
C MET A 143 -6.82 7.08 5.04
N GLU A 144 -5.51 6.93 4.90
CA GLU A 144 -4.84 6.67 3.63
C GLU A 144 -3.69 5.69 3.84
N GLY A 145 -3.69 4.60 3.09
CA GLY A 145 -2.55 3.69 2.99
C GLY A 145 -2.09 3.54 1.54
N GLU A 146 -0.82 3.17 1.39
CA GLU A 146 -0.16 3.04 0.09
C GLU A 146 -0.44 1.67 -0.54
N ILE A 147 -0.55 1.64 -1.88
CA ILE A 147 -0.59 0.43 -2.68
C ILE A 147 0.70 0.37 -3.49
N GLN A 148 1.41 -0.75 -3.39
CA GLN A 148 2.62 -1.06 -4.14
C GLN A 148 2.41 -2.30 -4.99
N MET A 149 3.06 -2.37 -6.14
CA MET A 149 3.06 -3.58 -6.97
C MET A 149 4.27 -4.46 -6.63
N GLY A 150 4.02 -5.67 -6.13
CA GLY A 150 4.98 -6.74 -5.95
C GLY A 150 5.38 -7.33 -7.31
N GLY A 151 6.69 -7.58 -7.48
CA GLY A 151 7.30 -7.91 -8.76
C GLY A 151 6.82 -9.21 -9.41
N GLY A 152 5.69 -9.15 -10.12
CA GLY A 152 5.36 -10.00 -11.26
C GLY A 152 5.83 -9.30 -12.53
N GLY A 153 7.02 -9.62 -13.02
CA GLY A 153 7.63 -8.93 -14.15
C GLY A 153 6.71 -8.84 -15.38
N GLY A 154 6.30 -7.62 -15.74
CA GLY A 154 5.30 -7.47 -16.81
C GLY A 154 5.02 -6.10 -17.42
N GLY A 155 5.77 -5.03 -17.11
CA GLY A 155 5.89 -3.86 -18.00
C GLY A 155 4.84 -2.76 -17.86
N GLY A 156 5.29 -1.62 -17.33
CA GLY A 156 4.49 -0.37 -17.34
C GLY A 156 5.12 0.76 -16.55
N GLY A 157 6.45 0.86 -16.50
CA GLY A 157 7.11 2.01 -15.87
C GLY A 157 6.83 3.27 -16.67
N ASN A 158 5.87 4.07 -16.21
CA ASN A 158 5.68 5.44 -16.65
C ASN A 158 6.96 6.23 -16.36
N GLU A 159 7.67 6.59 -17.43
CA GLU A 159 8.79 7.51 -17.46
C GLU A 159 8.38 8.80 -16.73
N THR A 160 8.75 8.91 -15.45
CA THR A 160 8.67 10.19 -14.75
C THR A 160 9.77 11.06 -15.34
N GLY A 161 9.38 11.88 -16.32
CA GLY A 161 10.21 12.90 -16.93
C GLY A 161 10.96 13.66 -15.86
N GLY A 162 12.29 13.52 -15.87
CA GLY A 162 13.18 14.31 -15.05
C GLY A 162 12.92 15.78 -15.30
N ASN A 163 12.42 16.45 -14.26
CA ASN A 163 12.33 17.89 -14.20
C ASN A 163 13.75 18.47 -14.31
N GLU A 164 14.11 18.94 -15.50
CA GLU A 164 15.31 19.72 -15.72
C GLU A 164 15.16 21.08 -15.04
N THR A 165 15.57 21.17 -13.77
CA THR A 165 15.97 22.46 -13.17
C THR A 165 17.48 22.59 -13.26
N GLY A 166 17.98 22.77 -14.48
CA GLY A 166 19.34 23.22 -14.77
C GLY A 166 19.45 24.72 -14.51
N ASN A 167 20.07 25.05 -13.39
CA ASN A 167 20.41 26.41 -12.97
C ASN A 167 21.34 27.08 -14.01
N GLU A 168 20.79 27.97 -14.82
CA GLU A 168 21.53 28.89 -15.69
C GLU A 168 22.43 29.79 -14.83
N THR A 169 23.74 29.54 -14.84
CA THR A 169 24.71 30.55 -14.39
C THR A 169 25.86 30.58 -15.39
N GLY A 170 25.78 31.56 -16.29
CA GLY A 170 26.82 31.88 -17.25
C GLY A 170 28.15 32.23 -16.56
N GLY A 171 29.21 31.60 -17.04
CA GLY A 171 30.57 31.79 -16.54
C GLY A 171 31.60 31.41 -17.61
N ASN A 172 31.93 32.41 -18.42
CA ASN A 172 33.20 32.72 -19.08
C ASN A 172 34.22 31.62 -19.46
N GLU A 173 34.66 31.74 -20.72
CA GLU A 173 35.78 31.16 -21.46
C GLU A 173 37.00 30.63 -20.67
N THR A 174 37.56 29.49 -21.09
CA THR A 174 38.93 29.35 -21.67
C THR A 174 39.45 27.90 -21.66
N GLY A 175 39.98 27.45 -22.81
CA GLY A 175 41.18 26.60 -22.89
C GLY A 175 41.07 25.09 -22.63
N ASN A 176 41.29 24.31 -23.69
CA ASN A 176 42.48 23.44 -23.86
C ASN A 176 42.14 22.11 -24.56
N GLU A 177 42.77 21.92 -25.72
CA GLU A 177 42.91 20.70 -26.51
C GLU A 177 43.38 19.50 -25.66
N THR A 178 42.87 18.28 -25.89
CA THR A 178 43.63 17.09 -26.37
C THR A 178 42.91 15.75 -26.13
N GLY A 179 43.03 14.86 -27.13
CA GLY A 179 42.84 13.40 -27.03
C GLY A 179 41.41 12.94 -27.36
N GLY A 180 41.12 12.18 -28.40
CA GLY A 180 41.92 11.19 -29.12
C GLY A 180 41.18 9.85 -29.09
N ASN A 181 40.96 9.29 -30.28
CA ASN A 181 40.84 7.87 -30.60
C ASN A 181 39.42 7.24 -30.80
N GLU A 182 39.06 7.17 -32.09
CA GLU A 182 38.54 6.00 -32.84
C GLU A 182 37.08 5.52 -32.60
N THR A 183 36.18 6.02 -33.45
CA THR A 183 34.96 5.31 -33.86
C THR A 183 35.30 4.28 -34.95
N GLY A 184 35.35 3.01 -34.59
CA GLY A 184 35.42 1.90 -35.54
C GLY A 184 34.11 1.77 -36.33
N GLY A 185 34.21 1.97 -37.65
CA GLY A 185 33.12 1.73 -38.59
C GLY A 185 32.87 0.24 -38.82
N ASN A 186 31.61 -0.10 -39.09
CA ASN A 186 31.26 -1.32 -39.80
C ASN A 186 30.39 -0.94 -41.01
N GLU A 187 31.08 -0.77 -42.14
CA GLU A 187 30.51 -0.67 -43.47
C GLU A 187 30.32 -2.09 -44.02
N THR A 188 29.12 -2.45 -44.45
CA THR A 188 28.94 -3.50 -45.46
C THR A 188 28.16 -2.92 -46.62
N GLY A 189 28.91 -2.45 -47.61
CA GLY A 189 28.42 -2.01 -48.92
C GLY A 189 27.95 -3.20 -49.78
N GLY A 190 26.98 -2.90 -50.63
CA GLY A 190 26.56 -3.79 -51.71
C GLY A 190 27.58 -3.84 -52.85
N ASN A 191 27.38 -4.81 -53.75
CA ASN A 191 27.91 -4.73 -55.10
C ASN A 191 26.91 -5.34 -56.09
N GLU A 192 26.73 -4.61 -57.18
CA GLU A 192 25.78 -4.76 -58.28
C GLU A 192 26.34 -5.65 -59.42
N THR A 193 25.51 -5.82 -60.46
CA THR A 193 25.78 -6.33 -61.83
C THR A 193 25.71 -7.86 -62.01
N GLY A 194 25.15 -8.43 -63.07
CA GLY A 194 24.54 -7.95 -64.32
C GLY A 194 24.15 -9.19 -65.15
N GLY A 195 23.17 -9.08 -66.05
CA GLY A 195 22.65 -10.22 -66.81
C GLY A 195 23.55 -10.74 -67.94
N ASN A 196 23.34 -11.99 -68.36
CA ASN A 196 23.37 -12.45 -69.76
C ASN A 196 22.69 -13.82 -69.92
N THR A 197 22.22 -14.07 -71.15
CA THR A 197 21.31 -15.09 -71.70
C THR A 197 21.90 -16.50 -71.97
N THR A 198 21.02 -17.37 -72.51
CA THR A 198 21.21 -18.62 -73.33
C THR A 198 21.30 -19.91 -72.50
N GLU A 199 20.62 -21.04 -72.78
CA GLU A 199 19.94 -21.61 -73.96
C GLU A 199 18.56 -22.21 -73.64
#